data_AF-A0A6G3BL37-F1
#
_entry.id   AF-A0A6G3BL37-F1
#
_cell.length_a   1.000
_cell.length_b   1.000
_cell.length_c   1.000
_cell.angle_alpha   90.00
_cell.angle_beta   90.00
_cell.angle_gamma   90.00
#
_symmetry.space_group_name_H-M   'P 1'
#
loop_
_entity.id
_entity.type
_entity.pdbx_description
1 polymer ?
#
loop_
_entity_poly.entity_id
_entity_poly.type
_entity_poly.pdbx_seq_one_letter_code
_entity_poly.pdbx_strand_id
1 'polypeptide(L)' 'MPPDPIPLDPAQQARRDFARLALAEARSADLAIVGEPGLILLVERLRGHLDDTLGLIDEISAE' A
#
# COMPACT_ATOMS: atom_id res chain seq x y z
N MET A 1 -15.86 -11.60 19.66
CA MET A 1 -16.20 -10.35 18.95
C MET A 1 -14.89 -9.83 18.39
N PRO A 2 -14.77 -9.57 17.07
CA PRO A 2 -13.57 -8.91 16.57
C PRO A 2 -13.43 -7.55 17.27
N PRO A 3 -12.20 -7.05 17.49
CA PRO A 3 -12.01 -5.71 18.02
C PRO A 3 -12.71 -4.69 17.13
N ASP A 4 -13.27 -3.66 17.74
CA ASP A 4 -13.86 -2.55 17.00
C ASP A 4 -12.78 -1.94 16.07
N PRO A 5 -13.13 -1.59 14.82
CA PRO A 5 -12.16 -0.99 13.91
C PRO A 5 -11.60 0.29 14.52
N ILE A 6 -10.27 0.41 14.57
CA ILE A 6 -9.63 1.67 14.96
C ILE A 6 -10.00 2.72 13.90
N PRO A 7 -10.69 3.80 14.27
CA PRO A 7 -11.03 4.84 13.32
C PRO A 7 -9.75 5.54 12.85
N LEU A 8 -9.50 5.50 11.54
CA LEU A 8 -8.38 6.19 10.94
C LEU A 8 -8.71 7.67 10.77
N ASP A 9 -7.73 8.52 11.03
CA ASP A 9 -7.83 9.93 10.63
C ASP A 9 -7.80 10.08 9.08
N PRO A 10 -8.13 11.27 8.54
CA PRO A 10 -8.15 11.47 7.09
C PRO A 10 -6.82 11.18 6.37
N ALA A 11 -5.67 11.43 7.01
CA ALA A 11 -4.35 11.20 6.42
C ALA A 11 -3.99 9.71 6.42
N GLN A 12 -4.25 9.02 7.53
CA GLN A 12 -4.12 7.57 7.68
C GLN A 12 -5.02 6.82 6.69
N GLN A 13 -6.27 7.28 6.54
CA GLN A 13 -7.22 6.77 5.56
C GLN A 13 -6.69 6.94 4.13
N ALA A 14 -6.19 8.12 3.77
CA ALA A 14 -5.62 8.37 2.45
C ALA A 14 -4.43 7.44 2.16
N ARG A 15 -3.50 7.26 3.11
CA ARG A 15 -2.35 6.34 2.97
C ARG A 15 -2.81 4.91 2.71
N ARG A 16 -3.79 4.41 3.48
CA ARG A 16 -4.36 3.08 3.28
C ARG A 16 -4.98 2.93 1.89
N ASP A 17 -5.73 3.93 1.44
CA ASP A 17 -6.43 3.89 0.15
C ASP A 17 -5.44 3.93 -1.02
N PHE A 18 -4.37 4.73 -0.93
CA PHE A 18 -3.27 4.73 -1.90
C PHE A 18 -2.55 3.37 -1.96
N ALA A 19 -2.23 2.77 -0.81
CA ALA A 19 -1.60 1.44 -0.77
C ALA A 19 -2.49 0.36 -1.41
N ARG A 20 -3.81 0.42 -1.17
CA ARG A 20 -4.79 -0.49 -1.80
C ARG A 20 -4.85 -0.33 -3.31
N LEU A 21 -4.87 0.92 -3.79
CA LEU A 21 -4.89 1.21 -5.22
C LEU A 21 -3.62 0.67 -5.90
N ALA A 22 -2.45 0.96 -5.35
CA ALA A 22 -1.19 0.50 -5.91
C ALA A 22 -1.07 -1.03 -5.93
N LEU A 23 -1.56 -1.72 -4.88
CA LEU A 23 -1.61 -3.17 -4.86
C LEU A 23 -2.57 -3.73 -5.92
N ALA A 24 -3.72 -3.08 -6.14
CA ALA A 24 -4.66 -3.48 -7.18
C ALA A 24 -4.06 -3.29 -8.58
N GLU A 25 -3.43 -2.15 -8.85
CA GLU A 25 -2.70 -1.88 -10.09
C GLU A 25 -1.65 -2.96 -10.36
N ALA A 26 -0.79 -3.23 -9.39
CA ALA A 26 0.27 -4.23 -9.53
C ALA A 26 -0.27 -5.66 -9.76
N ARG A 27 -1.39 -6.02 -9.12
CA ARG A 27 -2.05 -7.32 -9.33
C ARG A 27 -2.67 -7.45 -10.71
N SER A 28 -3.12 -6.35 -11.29
CA SER A 28 -3.71 -6.31 -12.62
C SER A 28 -2.68 -6.15 -13.75
N ALA A 29 -1.42 -5.88 -13.41
CA ALA A 29 -0.37 -5.67 -14.38
C ALA A 29 -0.03 -6.98 -15.12
N ASP A 30 -0.06 -6.93 -16.45
CA ASP A 30 0.45 -8.00 -17.28
C ASP A 30 1.99 -7.90 -17.35
N LEU A 31 2.64 -8.72 -16.52
CA LEU A 31 4.10 -8.72 -16.39
C LEU A 31 4.81 -9.17 -17.67
N ALA A 32 4.13 -9.86 -18.59
CA ALA A 32 4.72 -10.31 -19.85
C ALA A 32 4.93 -9.15 -20.84
N ILE A 33 4.18 -8.06 -20.70
CA ILE A 33 4.20 -6.92 -21.64
C ILE A 33 4.82 -5.65 -21.04
N VAL A 34 4.94 -5.55 -19.71
CA VAL A 34 5.44 -4.37 -18.99
C VAL A 34 6.90 -4.03 -19.31
N GLY A 35 7.70 -5.02 -19.72
CA GLY A 35 9.13 -4.87 -20.00
C GLY A 35 9.96 -4.62 -18.73
N GLU A 36 11.27 -4.87 -18.81
CA GLU A 36 12.17 -4.80 -17.64
C GLU A 36 12.13 -3.44 -16.90
N PRO A 37 12.17 -2.27 -17.56
CA PRO A 37 12.08 -0.99 -16.85
C PRO A 37 10.77 -0.80 -16.11
N GLY A 38 9.66 -1.27 -16.70
CA GLY A 38 8.35 -1.18 -16.07
C GLY A 38 8.24 -2.11 -14.84
N LEU A 39 8.89 -3.27 -14.88
CA LEU A 39 8.95 -4.18 -13.73
C LEU A 39 9.72 -3.55 -12.56
N ILE A 40 10.85 -2.89 -12.84
CA ILE A 40 11.62 -2.16 -11.81
C ILE A 40 10.74 -1.10 -11.15
N LEU A 41 10.06 -0.27 -11.94
CA LEU A 41 9.20 0.79 -11.40
C LEU A 41 8.02 0.23 -10.58
N LEU A 42 7.42 -0.88 -11.04
CA LEU A 42 6.34 -1.55 -10.32
C LEU A 42 6.82 -2.03 -8.95
N VAL A 43 8.00 -2.68 -8.90
CA VAL A 43 8.58 -3.18 -7.65
C VAL A 43 8.94 -2.02 -6.71
N GLU A 44 9.59 -0.96 -7.20
CA GLU A 44 9.94 0.19 -6.37
C GLU A 44 8.70 0.90 -5.80
N ARG A 45 7.64 1.04 -6.59
CA ARG A 45 6.37 1.59 -6.12
C ARG A 45 5.75 0.73 -5.01
N LEU A 46 5.73 -0.59 -5.19
CA LEU A 46 5.23 -1.51 -4.17
C LEU A 46 6.06 -1.46 -2.89
N ARG A 47 7.40 -1.35 -3.00
CA ARG A 47 8.28 -1.20 -1.84
C ARG A 47 7.96 0.06 -1.05
N GLY A 48 7.78 1.20 -1.72
CA GLY A 48 7.40 2.46 -1.06
C GLY A 48 6.05 2.35 -0.34
N HIS A 49 5.02 1.79 -0.99
CA HIS A 49 3.71 1.64 -0.34
C HIS A 49 3.70 0.64 0.81
N LEU A 50 4.55 -0.39 0.75
CA LEU A 50 4.73 -1.32 1.86
C LEU A 50 5.36 -0.59 3.06
N ASP A 51 6.41 0.21 2.83
CA ASP A 51 7.04 1.02 3.86
C ASP A 51 6.05 2.01 4.50
N ASP A 52 5.29 2.73 3.68
CA ASP A 52 4.23 3.64 4.15
C ASP A 52 3.16 2.92 4.98
N THR A 53 2.79 1.70 4.60
CA THR A 53 1.79 0.88 5.30
C THR A 53 2.33 0.36 6.62
N LEU A 54 3.60 -0.05 6.68
CA LEU A 54 4.25 -0.44 7.92
C LEU A 54 4.33 0.74 8.89
N GLY A 55 4.72 1.93 8.40
CA GLY A 55 4.70 3.15 9.20
C GLY A 55 3.30 3.48 9.74
N LEU A 56 2.25 3.27 8.95
CA LEU A 56 0.87 3.46 9.40
C LEU A 56 0.49 2.46 10.51
N ILE A 57 0.91 1.20 10.40
CA ILE A 57 0.66 0.19 11.44
C ILE A 57 1.37 0.56 12.74
N ASP A 58 2.62 1.03 12.64
CA ASP A 58 3.40 1.46 13.80
C ASP A 58 2.77 2.68 14.46
N GLU A 59 2.29 3.66 13.68
CA GLU A 59 1.56 4.84 14.17
C GLU A 59 0.30 4.43 14.94
N ILE A 60 -0.53 3.56 14.37
CA ILE A 60 -1.76 3.08 15.00
C ILE A 60 -1.47 2.25 16.25
N SER A 61 -0.37 1.51 16.28
CA SER A 61 -0.01 0.64 17.41
C SER A 61 0.65 1.39 18.56
N ALA A 62 1.11 2.63 18.32
CA ALA A 62 1.74 3.48 19.32
C ALA A 62 0.73 4.33 20.12
N GLU A 63 -0.52 4.44 19.65
CA GLU A 63 -1.65 5.07 20.35
C GLU A 63 -2.40 4.09 21.27
#